data_AF-A0AAN8ZWD5-F1
#
_entry.id   AF-A0AAN8ZWD5-F1
#
_cell.length_a   1.000
_cell.length_b   1.000
_cell.length_c   1.000
_cell.angle_alpha   90.00
_cell.angle_beta   90.00
_cell.angle_gamma   90.00
#
_symmetry.space_group_name_H-M   'P 1'
#
loop_
_entity.id
_entity.type
_entity.pdbx_description
1 polymer ?
#
loop_
_entity_poly.entity_id
_entity_poly.type
_entity_poly.pdbx_seq_one_letter_code
_entity_poly.pdbx_strand_id
1 'polypeptide(L)' 'MSNVEAGGRTVFGNAGVSVAPVKGGAAFWYNIDDQGQLDSSSLHAGCPVLLGHKWAANKWIRENANSQKRLCVKNRA' A
#
# COMPACT_ATOMS: atom_id res chain seq x y z
N MET A 1 8.83 6.40 -3.64
CA MET A 1 9.55 6.91 -4.84
C MET A 1 10.27 8.24 -4.58
N SER A 2 10.02 8.95 -3.47
CA SER A 2 10.81 10.11 -3.04
C SER A 2 11.10 10.06 -1.53
N ASN A 3 12.10 10.80 -1.06
CA ASN A 3 12.18 11.22 0.34
C ASN A 3 11.26 12.44 0.50
N VAL A 4 10.66 12.61 1.68
CA VAL A 4 9.84 13.78 2.00
C VAL A 4 10.50 14.51 3.17
N GLU A 5 10.67 15.82 3.04
CA GLU A 5 11.38 16.64 4.02
C GLU A 5 10.57 16.82 5.30
N ALA A 6 9.26 17.05 5.19
CA ALA A 6 8.36 17.08 6.34
C ALA A 6 6.93 16.60 6.00
N GLY A 7 6.31 15.89 6.95
CA GLY A 7 4.96 15.34 6.81
C GLY A 7 4.91 14.08 5.94
N GLY A 8 3.76 13.84 5.29
CA GLY A 8 3.62 12.79 4.28
C GLY A 8 3.65 11.35 4.80
N ARG A 9 3.49 11.12 6.12
CA ARG A 9 3.45 9.77 6.70
C ARG A 9 2.26 8.97 6.17
N THR A 10 2.39 7.64 6.15
CA THR A 10 1.22 6.75 6.05
C THR A 10 0.83 6.38 7.48
N VAL A 11 -0.41 6.66 7.88
CA VAL A 11 -0.91 6.42 9.25
C VAL A 11 -1.95 5.33 9.27
N PHE A 12 -1.94 4.51 10.32
CA PHE A 12 -2.91 3.48 10.63
C PHE A 12 -3.57 3.86 11.95
N GLY A 13 -4.71 4.58 11.87
CA GLY A 13 -5.33 5.23 13.03
C GLY A 13 -5.71 4.24 14.12
N ASN A 14 -6.36 3.15 13.74
CA ASN A 14 -6.82 2.12 14.67
C ASN A 14 -5.66 1.30 15.27
N ALA A 15 -4.56 1.15 14.54
CA ALA A 15 -3.38 0.44 15.01
C ALA A 15 -2.40 1.32 15.82
N GLY A 16 -2.56 2.65 15.79
CA GLY A 16 -1.62 3.58 16.43
C GLY A 16 -0.23 3.64 15.78
N VAL A 17 -0.10 3.18 14.53
CA VAL A 17 1.19 3.08 13.82
C VAL A 17 1.29 4.13 12.72
N SER A 18 2.51 4.64 12.48
CA SER A 18 2.77 5.51 11.32
C SER A 18 4.12 5.22 10.67
N VAL A 19 4.16 5.29 9.35
CA VAL A 19 5.34 4.99 8.53
C VAL A 19 5.81 6.26 7.83
N ALA A 20 7.09 6.59 7.99
CA ALA A 20 7.71 7.71 7.28
C ALA A 20 7.94 7.34 5.80
N PRO A 21 7.74 8.27 4.85
CA PRO A 21 8.11 8.05 3.47
C PRO A 21 9.64 8.07 3.30
N VAL A 22 10.20 6.96 2.85
CA VAL A 22 11.62 6.81 2.53
C VAL A 22 11.77 6.44 1.06
N LYS A 23 12.67 7.09 0.33
CA LYS A 23 12.95 6.78 -1.08
C LYS A 23 13.40 5.33 -1.19
N GLY A 24 12.71 4.55 -2.02
CA GLY A 24 12.95 3.11 -2.20
C GLY A 24 12.34 2.22 -1.11
N GLY A 25 11.86 2.79 0.00
CA GLY A 25 11.15 2.05 1.03
C GLY A 25 9.74 1.62 0.60
N ALA A 26 9.25 0.56 1.22
CA ALA A 26 7.89 0.05 1.03
C ALA A 26 7.26 -0.28 2.38
N ALA A 27 5.95 -0.03 2.49
CA ALA A 27 5.12 -0.52 3.58
C ALA A 27 4.20 -1.61 3.01
N PHE A 28 4.09 -2.72 3.71
CA PHE A 28 3.25 -3.86 3.34
C PHE A 28 2.41 -4.28 4.53
N TRP A 29 1.13 -4.57 4.28
CA TRP A 29 0.17 -5.03 5.29
C TRP A 29 -0.96 -5.80 4.60
N TYR A 30 -1.72 -6.54 5.41
CA TYR A 30 -2.94 -7.22 4.99
C TYR A 30 -4.15 -6.35 5.29
N ASN A 31 -5.14 -6.33 4.38
CA ASN A 31 -6.42 -5.65 4.61
C ASN A 31 -7.49 -6.60 5.17
N ILE A 32 -7.15 -7.88 5.32
CA ILE A 32 -8.04 -8.92 5.80
C ILE A 32 -7.33 -9.78 6.86
N ASP A 33 -8.11 -10.37 7.74
CA ASP A 33 -7.65 -11.37 8.72
C ASP A 33 -7.53 -12.77 8.10
N ASP A 34 -7.22 -13.77 8.93
CA ASP A 34 -7.09 -15.17 8.53
C ASP A 34 -8.43 -15.85 8.22
N GLN A 35 -9.57 -15.19 8.50
CA GLN A 35 -10.90 -15.60 8.07
C GLN A 35 -11.39 -14.83 6.83
N GLY A 36 -10.52 -14.01 6.22
CA GLY A 36 -10.82 -13.22 5.03
C GLY A 36 -11.76 -12.03 5.28
N GLN A 37 -12.02 -11.67 6.54
CA GLN A 37 -12.83 -10.50 6.90
C GLN A 37 -11.98 -9.23 6.90
N LEU A 38 -12.61 -8.07 6.73
CA LEU A 38 -11.90 -6.79 6.77
C LEU A 38 -11.21 -6.56 8.12
N ASP A 39 -9.90 -6.35 8.09
CA ASP A 39 -9.15 -5.99 9.28
C ASP A 39 -9.27 -4.49 9.54
N SER A 40 -10.01 -4.12 10.58
CA SER A 40 -10.19 -2.71 10.96
C SER A 40 -8.88 -2.01 11.33
N SER A 41 -7.85 -2.74 11.76
CA SER A 41 -6.54 -2.17 12.09
C SER A 41 -5.79 -1.67 10.84
N SER A 42 -6.16 -2.19 9.66
CA SER A 42 -5.54 -1.85 8.38
C SER A 42 -6.06 -0.52 7.79
N LEU A 43 -7.01 0.16 8.44
CA LEU A 43 -7.52 1.45 8.00
C LEU A 43 -6.39 2.49 8.02
N HIS A 44 -6.07 3.02 6.84
CA HIS A 44 -4.92 3.89 6.66
C HIS A 44 -5.21 5.11 5.80
N ALA A 45 -4.40 6.15 6.00
CA ALA A 45 -4.43 7.38 5.22
C ALA A 45 -3.03 7.96 5.02
N GLY A 46 -2.89 8.86 4.04
CA GLY A 46 -1.70 9.70 3.90
C GLY A 46 -1.88 11.00 4.68
N CYS A 47 -0.94 11.32 5.57
CA CYS A 47 -0.87 12.65 6.18
C CYS A 47 -0.50 13.71 5.12
N PRO A 48 -0.90 14.98 5.35
CA PRO A 48 -0.45 16.11 4.53
C PRO A 48 1.07 16.15 4.40
N VAL A 49 1.56 16.48 3.21
CA VAL A 49 2.97 16.85 3.00
C VAL A 49 3.12 18.30 3.45
N LEU A 50 4.03 18.54 4.39
CA LEU A 50 4.28 19.87 4.93
C LEU A 50 5.42 20.57 4.16
N LEU A 51 6.41 19.80 3.70
CA LEU A 51 7.52 20.32 2.90
C LEU A 51 8.04 19.24 1.92
N GLY A 52 8.29 19.67 0.68
CA GLY A 52 8.73 18.82 -0.42
C GLY A 52 7.58 18.13 -1.18
N HIS A 53 7.85 16.94 -1.74
CA HIS A 53 6.88 16.20 -2.56
C HIS A 53 6.89 14.70 -2.26
N LYS A 54 5.70 14.10 -2.11
CA LYS A 54 5.52 12.65 -1.90
C LYS A 54 5.11 11.97 -3.19
N TRP A 55 5.97 11.07 -3.68
CA TRP A 55 5.64 10.13 -4.76
C TRP A 55 5.56 8.70 -4.22
N ALA A 56 4.40 8.08 -4.42
CA ALA A 56 4.09 6.71 -3.98
C ALA A 56 3.44 5.92 -5.11
N ALA A 57 3.60 4.60 -5.06
CA ALA A 57 2.89 3.66 -5.92
C ALA A 57 2.21 2.62 -5.03
N ASN A 58 0.94 2.36 -5.30
CA ASN A 58 0.16 1.35 -4.58
C ASN A 58 0.01 0.11 -5.45
N LYS A 59 0.27 -1.06 -4.88
CA LYS A 59 -0.01 -2.36 -5.50
C LYS A 59 -0.99 -3.11 -4.63
N TRP A 60 -2.21 -3.31 -5.14
CA TRP A 60 -3.19 -4.17 -4.49
C TRP A 60 -3.05 -5.60 -5.00
N ILE A 61 -2.87 -6.53 -4.05
CA ILE A 61 -2.93 -7.97 -4.28
C ILE A 61 -4.28 -8.42 -3.75
N ARG A 62 -5.05 -9.14 -4.56
CA ARG A 62 -6.35 -9.68 -4.17
C ARG A 62 -6.22 -11.18 -3.96
N GLU A 63 -6.96 -11.70 -2.99
CA GLU A 63 -7.06 -13.13 -2.67
C GLU A 63 -7.41 -13.95 -3.92
N ASN A 64 -8.45 -13.53 -4.63
CA ASN A 64 -8.82 -14.15 -5.90
C ASN A 64 -7.91 -13.66 -7.02
N ALA A 65 -7.23 -14.61 -7.65
CA ALA A 65 -6.25 -14.33 -8.68
C ALA A 65 -6.89 -13.77 -9.96
N ASN A 66 -6.23 -12.78 -10.57
CA ASN A 66 -6.55 -12.35 -11.93
C ASN A 66 -6.06 -13.37 -12.99
N SER A 67 -5.31 -14.41 -12.58
CA SER A 67 -4.77 -15.44 -13.47
C SER A 67 -5.85 -16.21 -14.23
N GLN A 68 -7.07 -16.28 -13.68
CA GLN A 68 -8.21 -16.91 -14.34
C GLN A 68 -8.98 -15.97 -15.29
N LYS A 69 -8.80 -14.64 -15.18
CA LYS A 69 -9.49 -13.64 -16.02
C LYS A 69 -8.59 -13.04 -17.11
N ARG A 70 -7.28 -13.01 -16.89
CA ARG A 70 -6.28 -12.61 -17.89
C ARG A 70 -5.19 -13.67 -17.94
N LEU A 71 -5.43 -14.72 -18.72
CA LEU A 71 -4.41 -15.69 -19.06
C LEU A 71 -3.24 -14.92 -19.68
N CYS A 72 -2.01 -15.20 -19.23
CA CYS A 72 -0.83 -14.84 -20.00
C CYS A 72 -0.94 -15.58 -21.33
N VAL A 73 -1.42 -14.92 -22.38
CA VAL A 73 -1.32 -15.44 -23.73
C VAL A 73 0.17 -15.62 -23.99
N LYS A 74 0.62 -16.88 -24.03
CA LYS A 74 1.91 -17.18 -24.64
C LYS A 74 1.81 -16.60 -26.05
N ASN A 75 2.62 -15.59 -26.36
CA ASN A 75 2.80 -15.19 -27.76
C ASN A 75 3.10 -16.48 -28.53
N ARG A 76 2.20 -16.87 -29.44
CA ARG A 76 2.48 -17.96 -30.36
C ARG A 76 3.62 -17.45 -31.24
N ALA A 77 4.77 -18.10 -31.12
CA ALA A 77 5.87 -17.94 -32.05
C ALA A 77 5.42 -18.28 -33.48
#